data_AF-A0A2V8KBK8-F1
#
_entry.id   AF-A0A2V8KBK8-F1
#
_cell.length_a   1.000
_cell.length_b   1.000
_cell.length_c   1.000
_cell.angle_alpha   90.00
_cell.angle_beta   90.00
_cell.angle_gamma   90.00
#
_symmetry.space_group_name_H-M   'P 1'
#
loop_
_entity.id
_entity.type
_entity.pdbx_description
1 polymer ?
#
loop_
_entity_poly.entity_id
_entity_poly.type
_entity_poly.pdbx_seq_one_letter_code
_entity_poly.pdbx_strand_id
1 'polypeptide(L)'
;MRSNLYSNTCRNSLRKALSKLKPRTIEVEIYDQKYSIVVKGPLEEDKVRELAGEIDKRMREISEAANTADSLKVAILTALHIADEYRELRHKCDEKTAEWSRALEEVLKK
;
A
#
# COMPACT_ATOMS: atom_id res chain seq x y z
N MET A 1 -29.05 -8.24 25.63
CA MET A 1 -27.69 -7.71 25.91
C MET A 1 -26.66 -8.69 25.36
N ARG A 2 -26.14 -8.46 24.15
CA ARG A 2 -25.09 -9.30 23.54
C ARG A 2 -23.78 -8.53 23.65
N SER A 3 -22.94 -8.95 24.58
CA SER A 3 -21.63 -8.38 24.85
C SER A 3 -20.68 -8.67 23.68
N ASN A 4 -20.14 -7.59 23.11
CA ASN A 4 -19.18 -7.63 22.01
C ASN A 4 -17.76 -7.66 22.61
N LEU A 5 -17.19 -8.86 22.81
CA LEU A 5 -15.95 -9.07 23.56
C LEU A 5 -14.80 -9.67 22.73
N TYR A 6 -14.88 -9.64 21.40
CA TYR A 6 -13.80 -10.16 20.54
C TYR A 6 -13.36 -9.11 19.51
N SER A 7 -12.42 -8.24 19.89
CA SER A 7 -11.59 -7.49 18.91
C SER A 7 -10.38 -6.75 19.52
N ASN A 8 -10.36 -6.53 20.84
CA ASN A 8 -9.34 -5.69 21.47
C ASN A 8 -8.05 -6.43 21.85
N THR A 9 -8.10 -7.75 22.04
CA THR A 9 -6.91 -8.53 22.47
C THR A 9 -5.95 -8.84 21.32
N CYS A 10 -6.43 -8.96 20.07
CA CYS A 10 -5.58 -9.24 18.91
C CYS A 10 -4.76 -8.02 18.44
N ARG A 11 -5.26 -6.80 18.64
CA ARG A 11 -4.52 -5.57 18.28
C ARG A 11 -3.34 -5.28 19.21
N ASN A 12 -3.46 -5.61 20.50
CA ASN A 12 -2.42 -5.29 21.48
C ASN A 12 -1.17 -6.18 21.38
N SER A 13 -1.32 -7.47 21.06
CA SER A 13 -0.17 -8.36 20.86
C SER A 13 0.65 -8.02 19.62
N LEU A 14 0.00 -7.59 18.52
CA LEU A 14 0.71 -7.17 17.30
C LEU A 14 1.48 -5.85 17.49
N ARG A 15 0.95 -4.88 18.26
CA ARG A 15 1.68 -3.63 18.60
C ARG A 15 2.98 -3.92 19.36
N LYS A 16 2.97 -4.89 20.27
CA LYS A 16 4.15 -5.25 21.09
C LYS A 16 5.23 -6.01 20.31
N ALA A 17 4.84 -6.73 19.25
CA ALA A 17 5.79 -7.37 18.33
C ALA A 17 6.40 -6.35 17.34
N LEU A 18 5.57 -5.44 16.80
CA LEU A 18 6.04 -4.38 15.89
C LEU A 18 6.90 -3.32 16.59
N SER A 19 6.77 -3.14 17.91
CA SER A 19 7.62 -2.23 18.69
C SER A 19 9.07 -2.71 18.87
N LYS A 20 9.41 -3.96 18.51
CA LYS A 20 10.79 -4.48 18.55
C LYS A 20 11.58 -4.18 17.27
N LEU A 21 10.94 -3.73 16.20
CA LEU A 21 11.62 -3.38 14.95
C LEU A 21 12.18 -1.97 15.06
N LYS A 22 13.51 -1.84 14.97
CA LYS A 22 14.20 -0.55 15.05
C LYS A 22 13.71 0.34 13.89
N PRO A 23 13.10 1.50 14.16
CA PRO A 23 12.70 2.41 13.10
C PRO A 23 13.95 2.88 12.37
N ARG A 24 13.88 2.87 11.03
CA ARG A 24 14.94 3.41 10.16
C ARG A 24 14.37 4.65 9.48
N THR A 25 15.16 5.71 9.42
CA THR A 25 14.82 6.91 8.65
C THR A 25 15.57 6.85 7.34
N ILE A 26 14.85 6.98 6.23
CA ILE A 26 15.39 6.97 4.88
C ILE A 26 15.07 8.31 4.25
N GLU A 27 16.07 8.95 3.65
CA GLU A 27 15.88 10.17 2.88
C GLU A 27 15.57 9.82 1.43
N VAL A 28 14.50 10.39 0.90
CA VAL A 28 14.08 10.25 -0.50
C VAL A 28 13.77 11.61 -1.08
N GLU A 29 13.85 11.71 -2.40
CA GLU A 29 13.49 12.91 -3.16
C GLU A 29 12.30 12.57 -4.06
N ILE A 30 11.21 13.33 -3.93
CA ILE A 30 9.98 13.16 -4.69
C ILE A 30 9.51 14.55 -5.11
N TYR A 31 9.33 14.75 -6.41
CA TYR A 31 8.85 15.99 -7.01
C TYR A 31 9.69 17.21 -6.61
N ASP A 32 11.01 17.07 -6.75
CA ASP A 32 12.04 18.07 -6.40
C ASP A 32 12.03 18.49 -4.91
N GLN A 33 11.40 17.68 -4.05
CA GLN A 33 11.30 17.89 -2.61
C GLN A 33 11.90 16.70 -1.85
N LYS A 34 12.70 17.01 -0.83
CA LYS A 34 13.33 16.00 0.03
C LYS A 34 12.43 15.64 1.20
N TYR A 35 12.22 14.34 1.40
CA TYR A 35 11.40 13.78 2.46
C TYR A 35 12.17 12.76 3.29
N SER A 36 12.04 12.83 4.61
CA SER A 36 12.58 11.84 5.54
C SER A 36 11.47 10.86 5.95
N ILE A 37 11.46 9.68 5.36
CA ILE A 37 10.44 8.64 5.61
C ILE A 37 10.92 7.74 6.75
N VAL A 38 10.10 7.62 7.80
CA VAL A 38 10.35 6.69 8.91
C VAL A 38 9.67 5.35 8.60
N VAL A 39 10.47 4.36 8.25
CA VAL A 39 9.98 3.02 7.93
C VAL A 39 10.03 2.13 9.17
N LYS A 40 8.87 1.53 9.49
CA LYS A 40 8.70 0.56 10.57
C LYS A 40 8.41 -0.80 9.96
N GLY A 41 9.42 -1.65 9.83
CA GLY A 41 9.24 -2.96 9.21
C GLY A 41 10.51 -3.51 8.59
N PRO A 42 10.42 -4.69 7.95
CA PRO A 42 11.48 -5.28 7.14
C PRO A 42 11.54 -4.68 5.72
N LEU A 43 10.94 -3.52 5.48
CA LEU A 43 11.06 -2.87 4.17
C LEU A 43 12.51 -2.42 4.00
N GLU A 44 13.17 -2.96 2.98
CA GLU A 44 14.53 -2.59 2.64
C GLU A 44 14.58 -1.17 2.06
N GLU A 45 15.70 -0.50 2.30
CA GLU A 45 15.91 0.88 1.88
C GLU A 45 15.82 1.05 0.35
N ASP A 46 16.35 0.08 -0.40
CA ASP A 46 16.32 0.10 -1.86
C ASP A 46 14.88 0.07 -2.39
N LYS A 47 14.01 -0.72 -1.75
CA LYS A 47 12.59 -0.80 -2.14
C LYS A 47 11.85 0.50 -1.86
N VAL A 48 12.22 1.22 -0.80
CA VAL A 48 11.64 2.54 -0.49
C VAL A 48 12.07 3.57 -1.53
N ARG A 49 13.35 3.54 -1.95
CA ARG A 49 13.85 4.44 -3.02
C ARG A 49 13.22 4.13 -4.37
N GLU A 50 13.05 2.84 -4.69
CA GLU A 50 12.35 2.40 -5.91
C GLU A 50 10.91 2.93 -5.94
N LEU A 51 10.15 2.71 -4.86
CA LEU A 51 8.79 3.24 -4.72
C LEU A 51 8.74 4.77 -4.81
N ALA A 52 9.71 5.48 -4.22
CA ALA A 52 9.81 6.93 -4.34
C ALA A 52 10.01 7.37 -5.80
N GLY A 53 10.85 6.66 -6.56
CA GLY A 53 11.06 6.91 -7.98
C GLY A 53 9.83 6.64 -8.84
N GLU A 54 9.08 5.57 -8.54
CA GLU A 54 7.79 5.30 -9.20
C GLU A 54 6.77 6.41 -8.94
N ILE A 55 6.68 6.89 -7.69
CA ILE A 55 5.79 7.98 -7.30
C ILE A 55 6.21 9.28 -7.98
N ASP A 56 7.51 9.61 -8.02
CA ASP A 56 8.01 10.82 -8.69
C ASP A 56 7.61 10.84 -10.17
N LYS A 57 7.85 9.74 -10.88
CA LYS A 57 7.45 9.61 -12.28
C LYS A 57 5.95 9.83 -12.47
N ARG A 58 5.13 9.19 -11.62
CA ARG A 58 3.67 9.26 -11.73
C ARG A 58 3.12 10.64 -11.37
N MET A 59 3.74 11.31 -10.40
CA MET A 59 3.43 12.70 -10.08
C MET A 59 3.75 13.63 -11.26
N ARG A 60 4.88 13.44 -11.96
CA ARG A 60 5.23 14.23 -13.15
C ARG A 60 4.21 14.02 -14.27
N GLU A 61 3.86 12.78 -14.60
CA GLU A 61 2.83 12.46 -15.60
C GLU A 61 1.47 13.10 -15.28
N ILE A 62 1.05 13.01 -14.02
CA ILE A 62 -0.22 13.60 -13.56
C ILE A 62 -0.15 15.13 -13.56
N SER A 63 0.99 15.72 -13.21
CA SER A 63 1.18 17.17 -13.24
C SER A 63 1.03 17.74 -14.66
N GLU A 64 1.55 17.02 -15.67
CA GLU A 64 1.42 17.36 -17.08
C GLU A 64 -0.05 17.24 -17.54
N ALA A 65 -0.72 16.14 -17.17
CA ALA A 65 -2.11 15.89 -17.56
C ALA A 65 -3.11 16.86 -16.89
N ALA A 66 -2.90 17.19 -15.62
CA ALA A 66 -3.81 18.04 -14.85
C ALA A 66 -3.49 19.55 -14.96
N ASN A 67 -2.38 19.91 -15.63
CA ASN A 67 -1.92 21.29 -15.84
C ASN A 67 -1.94 22.14 -14.55
N THR A 68 -1.55 21.53 -13.43
CA THR A 68 -1.54 22.14 -12.10
C THR A 68 -0.15 22.01 -11.51
N ALA A 69 0.42 23.14 -11.08
CA ALA A 69 1.75 23.20 -10.45
C ALA A 69 1.72 22.90 -8.94
N ASP A 70 0.55 22.69 -8.34
CA ASP A 70 0.43 22.41 -6.91
C ASP A 70 0.85 20.96 -6.59
N SER A 71 2.04 20.81 -6.01
CA SER A 71 2.64 19.52 -5.65
C SER A 71 1.76 18.70 -4.71
N LEU A 72 1.01 19.36 -3.80
CA LEU A 72 0.14 18.66 -2.86
C LEU A 72 -1.08 18.07 -3.57
N LYS A 73 -1.70 18.83 -4.48
CA LYS A 73 -2.83 18.33 -5.27
C LYS A 73 -2.41 17.17 -6.17
N VAL A 74 -1.26 17.28 -6.82
CA VAL A 74 -0.69 16.21 -7.65
C VAL A 74 -0.39 14.96 -6.80
N ALA A 75 0.19 15.13 -5.60
CA ALA A 75 0.44 14.02 -4.68
C ALA A 75 -0.85 13.30 -4.26
N ILE A 76 -1.90 14.05 -3.92
CA ILE A 76 -3.20 13.49 -3.54
C ILE A 76 -3.83 12.74 -4.71
N LEU A 77 -3.77 13.30 -5.93
CA LEU A 77 -4.31 12.66 -7.13
C LEU A 77 -3.54 11.38 -7.47
N THR A 78 -2.22 11.38 -7.31
CA THR A 78 -1.36 10.21 -7.48
C THR A 78 -1.72 9.11 -6.48
N ALA A 79 -1.88 9.47 -5.20
CA ALA A 79 -2.29 8.53 -4.16
C ALA A 79 -3.67 7.91 -4.45
N LEU A 80 -4.60 8.71 -5.00
CA LEU A 80 -5.93 8.23 -5.37
C LEU A 80 -5.86 7.23 -6.53
N HIS A 81 -5.09 7.51 -7.58
CA HIS A 81 -4.88 6.57 -8.70
C HIS A 81 -4.27 5.25 -8.22
N ILE A 82 -3.21 5.30 -7.41
CA ILE A 82 -2.55 4.08 -6.88
C ILE A 82 -3.53 3.27 -6.01
N ALA A 83 -4.34 3.94 -5.19
CA ALA A 83 -5.33 3.27 -4.36
C ALA A 83 -6.41 2.56 -5.20
N ASP A 84 -6.82 3.14 -6.33
CA ASP A 84 -7.80 2.54 -7.23
C ASP A 84 -7.21 1.32 -7.96
N GLU A 85 -6.00 1.44 -8.50
CA GLU A 85 -5.27 0.34 -9.13
C GLU A 85 -5.08 -0.85 -8.17
N TYR A 86 -4.72 -0.56 -6.92
CA TYR A 86 -4.60 -1.61 -5.90
C TYR A 86 -5.92 -2.32 -5.64
N ARG A 87 -7.05 -1.58 -5.61
CA ARG A 87 -8.37 -2.17 -5.42
C ARG A 87 -8.79 -3.04 -6.59
N GLU A 88 -8.54 -2.59 -7.81
CA GLU A 88 -8.86 -3.34 -9.02
C GLU A 88 -8.03 -4.64 -9.10
N LEU A 89 -6.71 -4.56 -8.82
CA LEU A 89 -5.84 -5.73 -8.76
C LEU A 89 -6.28 -6.73 -7.69
N ARG A 90 -6.65 -6.23 -6.51
CA ARG A 90 -7.15 -7.08 -5.43
C ARG A 90 -8.44 -7.79 -5.83
N HIS A 91 -9.38 -7.09 -6.46
CA HIS A 91 -10.63 -7.68 -6.94
C HIS A 91 -10.35 -8.79 -7.96
N LYS A 92 -9.46 -8.54 -8.93
CA LYS A 92 -9.05 -9.54 -9.94
C LYS A 92 -8.41 -10.77 -9.30
N CYS A 93 -7.59 -10.59 -8.26
CA CYS A 93 -7.01 -11.71 -7.51
C CYS A 93 -8.06 -12.50 -6.73
N ASP A 94 -9.01 -11.82 -6.09
CA ASP A 94 -10.11 -12.45 -5.34
C ASP A 94 -11.03 -13.24 -6.29
N GLU A 95 -11.35 -12.68 -7.47
CA GLU A 95 -12.11 -13.36 -8.53
C GLU A 95 -11.40 -14.63 -9.02
N LYS A 96 -10.11 -14.54 -9.39
CA LYS A 96 -9.34 -15.70 -9.83
C LYS A 96 -9.22 -16.77 -8.75
N THR A 97 -9.06 -16.36 -7.49
CA THR A 97 -9.01 -17.29 -6.36
C THR A 97 -10.35 -18.01 -6.19
N ALA A 98 -11.47 -17.31 -6.37
CA ALA A 98 -12.79 -17.91 -6.34
C ALA A 98 -13.02 -18.87 -7.52
N GLU A 99 -12.56 -18.51 -8.72
CA GLU A 99 -12.60 -19.39 -9.89
C GLU A 99 -11.80 -20.68 -9.68
N TRP A 100 -10.57 -20.56 -9.19
CA TRP A 100 -9.71 -21.72 -8.93
C TRP A 100 -10.27 -22.60 -7.82
N SER A 101 -10.87 -22.00 -6.80
CA SER A 101 -11.53 -22.75 -5.72
C SER A 101 -12.74 -23.55 -6.24
N ARG A 102 -13.56 -22.96 -7.12
CA ARG A 102 -14.69 -23.67 -7.74
C ARG A 102 -14.23 -24.81 -8.66
N ALA A 103 -13.20 -24.55 -9.47
CA ALA A 103 -12.63 -25.59 -10.34
C ALA A 103 -12.05 -26.76 -9.53
N LEU A 104 -11.42 -26.48 -8.38
CA LEU A 104 -10.91 -27.50 -7.47
C LEU A 104 -12.04 -28.34 -6.84
N GLU A 105 -13.13 -27.70 -6.41
CA GLU A 105 -14.30 -28.40 -5.86
C GLU A 105 -14.98 -29.32 -6.89
N GLU A 106 -14.99 -28.93 -8.18
CA GLU A 106 -15.56 -29.73 -9.25
C GLU A 106 -14.72 -30.97 -9.58
N VAL A 107 -13.38 -30.85 -9.52
CA VAL A 107 -12.46 -31.99 -9.72
C VAL A 107 -12.52 -32.97 -8.55
N LEU A 108 -12.65 -32.49 -7.31
CA LEU A 108 -12.74 -33.34 -6.12
C LEU A 108 -14.08 -34.06 -5.96
N LYS A 109 -15.12 -33.65 -6.70
CA LYS A 109 -16.43 -34.31 -6.73
C LYS A 109 -16.51 -35.49 -7.71
N LYS A 110 -15.49 -35.70 -8.55
CA LYS A 110 -15.33 -36.91 -9.38
C LYS A 110 -14.47 -37.95 -8.66
#